data_AF-A0A368VKA8-F1
#
_entry.id   AF-A0A368VKA8-F1
#
_cell.length_a   1.000
_cell.length_b   1.000
_cell.length_c   1.000
_cell.angle_alpha   90.00
_cell.angle_beta   90.00
_cell.angle_gamma   90.00
#
_symmetry.space_group_name_H-M   'P 1'
#
loop_
_entity.id
_entity.type
_entity.pdbx_description
1 polymer ?
#
loop_
_entity_poly.entity_id
_entity_poly.type
_entity_poly.pdbx_seq_one_letter_code
_entity_poly.pdbx_strand_id
1 'polypeptide(L)'
;MARRAGGCLTGSSGEAVFRGASETLHRWTAAHSGQFMLFEFPKAPSIVHLEHLSSAAFLSGQATIEAHCRALDTLRAAAMSPEESVEFVAARADSFEENES
;
A
#
# COMPACT_ATOMS: atom_id res chain seq x y z
N MET A 1 -9.92 -28.90 41.63
CA MET A 1 -8.44 -28.88 41.67
C MET A 1 -7.97 -28.60 40.25
N ALA A 2 -7.23 -27.56 39.88
CA ALA A 2 -6.40 -26.62 40.62
C ALA A 2 -6.78 -25.16 40.30
N ARG A 3 -6.59 -24.29 41.30
CA ARG A 3 -6.77 -22.83 41.20
C ARG A 3 -5.45 -22.22 40.73
N ARG A 4 -5.51 -21.28 39.78
CA ARG A 4 -4.55 -20.16 39.72
C ARG A 4 -5.32 -18.88 39.43
N ALA A 5 -5.09 -17.91 40.32
CA ALA A 5 -5.75 -16.62 40.39
C ALA A 5 -5.30 -15.72 39.23
N GLY A 6 -6.25 -15.17 38.50
CA GLY A 6 -6.07 -13.98 37.66
C GLY A 6 -6.83 -12.85 38.32
N GLY A 7 -6.10 -11.95 38.98
CA GLY A 7 -6.67 -10.84 39.73
C GLY A 7 -7.43 -9.87 38.83
N CYS A 8 -8.59 -9.43 39.33
CA CYS A 8 -9.27 -8.22 38.86
C CYS A 8 -8.45 -7.01 39.35
N LEU A 9 -7.96 -6.19 38.42
CA LEU A 9 -7.47 -4.85 38.74
C LEU A 9 -8.47 -3.85 38.16
N THR A 10 -9.31 -3.29 39.03
CA THR A 10 -10.10 -2.10 38.75
C THR A 10 -9.20 -0.87 38.85
N GLY A 11 -9.04 -0.15 37.75
CA GLY A 11 -8.36 1.15 37.70
C GLY A 11 -9.12 2.09 36.76
N SER A 12 -9.64 3.18 37.32
CA SER A 12 -10.30 4.28 36.64
C SER A 12 -9.28 5.40 36.42
N SER A 13 -8.96 5.70 35.16
CA SER A 13 -8.74 7.03 34.58
C SER A 13 -7.73 6.93 33.43
N GLY A 14 -8.22 7.13 32.21
CA GLY A 14 -7.45 7.62 31.06
C GLY A 14 -6.08 7.00 30.78
N GLU A 15 -6.02 5.77 30.28
CA GLU A 15 -4.97 5.37 29.34
C GLU A 15 -5.45 4.14 28.58
N ALA A 16 -5.78 4.31 27.30
CA ALA A 16 -6.14 3.18 26.45
C ALA A 16 -4.85 2.42 26.10
N VAL A 17 -4.51 1.42 26.89
CA VAL A 17 -3.38 0.53 26.61
C VAL A 17 -3.86 -0.54 25.62
N PHE A 18 -3.69 -0.27 24.32
CA PHE A 18 -3.89 -1.26 23.27
C PHE A 18 -2.66 -2.18 23.18
N ARG A 19 -2.74 -3.38 23.76
CA ARG A 19 -1.79 -4.46 23.46
C ARG A 19 -2.44 -5.47 22.52
N GLY A 20 -2.23 -5.24 21.22
CA GLY A 20 -2.59 -6.21 20.19
C GLY A 20 -1.33 -6.96 19.72
N ALA A 21 -0.98 -8.07 20.39
CA ALA A 21 -0.19 -9.10 19.73
C ALA A 21 -1.16 -9.97 18.93
N SER A 22 -1.41 -9.60 17.68
CA SER A 22 -2.21 -10.43 16.78
C SER A 22 -1.28 -11.17 15.83
N GLU A 23 -1.00 -12.43 16.15
CA GLU A 23 -0.44 -13.40 15.20
C GLU A 23 -1.46 -13.78 14.09
N THR A 24 -2.54 -13.01 13.87
CA THR A 24 -3.64 -13.36 12.97
C THR A 24 -4.19 -12.22 12.10
N LEU A 25 -3.62 -11.01 12.13
CA LEU A 25 -4.05 -9.92 11.24
C LEU A 25 -3.29 -9.93 9.89
N HIS A 26 -3.39 -11.03 9.14
CA HIS A 26 -3.09 -11.06 7.71
C HIS A 26 -4.35 -10.87 6.85
N ARG A 27 -5.39 -10.22 7.39
CA ARG A 27 -6.64 -10.01 6.66
C ARG A 27 -6.53 -8.75 5.80
N TRP A 28 -6.52 -8.96 4.49
CA TRP A 28 -6.69 -7.93 3.48
C TRP A 28 -7.96 -7.09 3.80
N THR A 29 -7.85 -5.77 3.66
CA THR A 29 -8.96 -4.83 3.81
C THR A 29 -8.97 -3.88 2.60
N ALA A 30 -10.06 -3.15 2.38
CA ALA A 30 -10.12 -2.13 1.33
C ALA A 30 -9.00 -1.06 1.47
N ALA A 31 -8.48 -0.84 2.67
CA ALA A 31 -7.30 0.02 2.88
C ALA A 31 -6.01 -0.54 2.22
N HIS A 32 -5.98 -1.81 1.82
CA HIS A 32 -4.87 -2.38 1.04
C HIS A 32 -5.09 -2.24 -0.47
N SER A 33 -6.25 -1.74 -0.90
CA SER A 33 -6.61 -1.52 -2.31
C SER A 33 -6.51 -0.03 -2.62
N GLY A 34 -5.31 0.42 -2.94
CA GLY A 34 -5.04 1.82 -3.23
C GLY A 34 -3.76 1.99 -4.03
N GLN A 35 -3.49 3.25 -4.37
CA GLN A 35 -2.20 3.66 -4.92
C GLN A 35 -1.07 3.32 -3.94
N PHE A 36 0.05 2.85 -4.48
CA PHE A 36 1.23 2.51 -3.68
C PHE A 36 2.50 2.99 -4.37
N MET A 37 3.55 3.18 -3.58
CA MET A 37 4.90 3.41 -4.06
C MET A 37 5.81 2.29 -3.57
N LEU A 38 6.59 1.69 -4.46
CA LEU A 38 7.69 0.78 -4.09
C LEU A 38 8.99 1.56 -4.09
N PHE A 39 9.64 1.67 -2.94
CA PHE A 39 10.96 2.26 -2.82
C PHE A 39 12.01 1.16 -2.81
N GLU A 40 12.93 1.24 -3.77
CA GLU A 40 14.08 0.34 -3.88
C GLU A 40 15.35 1.11 -3.49
N PHE A 41 16.16 0.51 -2.61
CA PHE A 41 17.37 1.13 -2.12
C PHE A 41 18.59 0.27 -2.48
N PRO A 42 19.71 0.86 -2.96
CA PRO A 42 20.90 0.08 -3.30
C PRO A 42 21.57 -0.63 -2.12
N LYS A 43 21.34 -0.15 -0.89
CA LYS A 43 22.01 -0.64 0.33
C LYS A 43 21.05 -0.94 1.49
N ALA A 44 19.74 -1.01 1.23
CA ALA A 44 18.74 -1.26 2.25
C ALA A 44 17.56 -2.09 1.70
N PRO A 45 16.80 -2.79 2.54
CA PRO A 45 15.61 -3.50 2.11
C PRO A 45 14.58 -2.55 1.50
N SER A 46 13.93 -2.98 0.42
CA SER A 46 12.83 -2.25 -0.20
C SER A 46 11.66 -2.09 0.77
N ILE A 47 10.87 -1.02 0.59
CA ILE A 47 9.66 -0.76 1.37
C ILE A 47 8.51 -0.36 0.44
N VAL A 48 7.29 -0.76 0.78
CA VAL A 48 6.07 -0.26 0.14
C VAL A 48 5.47 0.84 0.99
N HIS A 49 5.10 1.94 0.36
CA HIS A 49 4.33 3.01 0.96
C HIS A 49 2.90 2.98 0.43
N LEU A 50 1.93 2.85 1.33
CA LEU A 50 0.50 2.97 1.05
C LEU A 50 0.02 4.36 1.48
N GLU A 51 -0.44 5.13 0.51
CA GLU A 51 -0.96 6.49 0.71
C GLU A 51 -2.47 6.44 0.97
N HIS A 52 -2.91 7.09 2.04
CA HIS A 52 -4.31 7.38 2.30
C HIS A 52 -4.49 8.85 2.63
N LEU A 53 -5.67 9.39 2.33
CA LEU A 53 -6.03 10.81 2.52
C LEU A 53 -5.64 11.39 3.89
N SER A 54 -5.70 10.59 4.95
CA SER A 54 -5.38 11.02 6.32
C SER A 54 -4.37 10.13 7.04
N SER A 55 -3.69 9.22 6.33
CA SER A 55 -2.74 8.29 6.94
C SER A 55 -1.79 7.66 5.93
N ALA A 56 -0.64 7.19 6.40
CA ALA A 56 0.29 6.42 5.59
C ALA A 56 0.68 5.12 6.32
N ALA A 57 1.01 4.09 5.55
CA ALA A 57 1.58 2.86 6.07
C ALA A 57 2.83 2.46 5.27
N PHE A 58 3.87 2.03 5.98
CA PHE A 58 5.09 1.47 5.38
C PHE A 58 5.15 -0.03 5.65
N LEU A 59 5.23 -0.82 4.58
CA LEU A 59 5.26 -2.27 4.64
C LEU A 59 6.64 -2.77 4.19
N SER A 60 7.27 -3.62 4.99
CA SER A 60 8.61 -4.18 4.75
C SER A 60 8.65 -5.72 4.77
N GLY A 61 7.49 -6.36 4.91
CA GLY A 61 7.40 -7.82 4.87
C GLY A 61 7.72 -8.36 3.48
N GLN A 62 8.55 -9.40 3.39
CA GLN A 62 9.06 -9.86 2.09
C GLN A 62 7.96 -10.31 1.13
N ALA A 63 6.98 -11.09 1.61
CA ALA A 63 5.85 -11.50 0.79
C ALA A 63 5.04 -10.30 0.25
N THR A 64 4.95 -9.22 1.03
CA THR A 64 4.32 -7.98 0.61
C THR A 64 5.11 -7.30 -0.49
N ILE A 65 6.44 -7.19 -0.32
CA ILE A 65 7.32 -6.60 -1.34
C ILE A 65 7.20 -7.36 -2.66
N GLU A 66 7.31 -8.68 -2.63
CA GLU A 66 7.18 -9.51 -3.82
C GLU A 66 5.83 -9.37 -4.53
N ALA A 67 4.73 -9.27 -3.77
CA ALA A 67 3.40 -9.06 -4.33
C ALA A 67 3.30 -7.71 -5.06
N HIS A 68 3.89 -6.65 -4.51
CA HIS A 68 3.87 -5.32 -5.12
C HIS A 68 4.83 -5.23 -6.32
N CYS A 69 5.96 -5.93 -6.30
CA CYS A 69 6.82 -6.06 -7.49
C CYS A 69 6.05 -6.71 -8.65
N ARG A 70 5.37 -7.85 -8.41
CA ARG A 70 4.56 -8.51 -9.45
C ARG A 70 3.44 -7.62 -9.99
N ALA A 71 2.81 -6.84 -9.12
CA ALA A 71 1.80 -5.86 -9.54
C ALA A 71 2.41 -4.79 -10.46
N LEU A 72 3.58 -4.25 -10.12
CA LEU A 72 4.31 -3.30 -10.98
C LEU A 72 4.70 -3.92 -12.31
N ASP A 73 5.18 -5.16 -12.34
CA ASP A 73 5.55 -5.85 -13.58
C ASP A 73 4.32 -6.03 -14.48
N THR A 74 3.17 -6.37 -13.91
CA THR A 74 1.90 -6.47 -14.64
C THR A 74 1.48 -5.12 -15.22
N LEU A 75 1.58 -4.04 -14.44
CA LEU A 75 1.26 -2.69 -14.90
C LEU A 75 2.21 -2.24 -16.02
N ARG A 76 3.51 -2.52 -15.89
CA ARG A 76 4.52 -2.20 -16.90
C ARG A 76 4.30 -2.98 -18.20
N ALA A 77 3.94 -4.26 -18.10
CA ALA A 77 3.64 -5.09 -19.27
C ALA A 77 2.39 -4.63 -20.03
N ALA A 78 1.43 -4.01 -19.35
CA ALA A 78 0.23 -3.45 -19.95
C ALA A 78 0.38 -1.99 -20.39
N ALA A 79 1.43 -1.30 -19.94
CA ALA A 79 1.70 0.09 -20.29
C ALA A 79 2.19 0.21 -21.73
N MET A 80 1.85 1.32 -22.38
CA MET A 80 2.45 1.70 -23.66
C MET A 80 3.96 1.88 -23.50
N SER A 81 4.70 1.63 -24.58
CA SER A 81 6.09 2.09 -24.66
C SER A 81 6.15 3.62 -24.55
N PRO A 82 7.30 4.19 -24.15
CA PRO A 82 7.48 5.64 -24.11
C PRO A 82 7.14 6.31 -25.46
N GLU A 83 7.55 5.69 -26.57
CA GLU A 83 7.32 6.19 -27.92
C GLU A 83 5.83 6.18 -28.28
N GLU A 84 5.14 5.06 -28.06
CA GLU A 84 3.69 4.94 -28.28
C GLU A 84 2.90 5.90 -27.40
N SER A 85 3.34 6.12 -26.16
CA SER A 85 2.71 7.05 -25.25
C SER A 85 2.83 8.50 -25.74
N VAL A 86 3.99 8.90 -26.28
CA VAL A 86 4.19 10.25 -26.83
C VAL A 86 3.33 10.45 -28.08
N GLU A 87 3.34 9.48 -29.00
CA GLU A 87 2.52 9.51 -30.21
C GLU A 87 1.02 9.60 -29.87
N PHE A 88 0.56 8.78 -28.93
CA PHE A 88 -0.82 8.78 -28.48
C PHE A 88 -1.26 10.13 -27.89
N VAL A 89 -0.41 10.75 -27.06
CA VAL A 89 -0.71 12.06 -26.46
C VAL A 89 -0.75 13.15 -27.52
N ALA A 90 0.21 13.18 -28.45
CA ALA A 90 0.23 14.16 -29.55
C ALA A 90 -1.02 14.05 -30.42
N ALA A 91 -1.39 12.82 -30.83
CA ALA A 91 -2.59 12.59 -31.64
C ALA A 91 -3.88 13.04 -30.94
N ARG A 92 -3.94 13.00 -29.60
CA ARG A 92 -5.08 13.54 -28.86
C ARG A 92 -5.07 15.06 -28.78
N ALA A 93 -3.91 15.66 -28.55
CA ALA A 93 -3.77 17.12 -28.55
C ALA A 93 -4.27 17.71 -29.88
N ASP A 94 -3.81 17.17 -31.01
CA ASP A 94 -4.22 17.61 -32.34
C ASP A 94 -5.75 17.48 -32.54
N SER A 95 -6.35 16.37 -32.08
CA SER A 95 -7.80 16.16 -32.18
C SER A 95 -8.65 17.14 -31.35
N PHE A 96 -8.11 17.66 -30.25
CA PHE A 96 -8.80 18.67 -29.44
C PHE A 96 -8.72 20.06 -30.10
N GLU A 97 -7.66 20.35 -30.85
CA GLU A 97 -7.50 21.62 -31.58
C GLU A 97 -8.36 21.67 -32.85
N GLU A 98 -8.51 20.53 -33.56
CA GLU A 98 -9.35 20.43 -34.77
C GLU A 98 -10.86 20.57 -34.48
N ASN A 99 -11.31 20.17 -33.29
CA ASN A 99 -12.73 20.17 -32.93
C ASN A 99 -13.24 21.52 -32.39
N GLU A 100 -12.34 22.51 -32.25
CA GLU A 100 -12.62 23.89 -31.84
C GLU A 100 -12.55 24.89 -33.02
N SER A 101 -12.48 24.40 -34.28
CA SER A 101 -12.47 25.19 -35.53
C SER A 101 -13.73 24.98 -36.37
#